data_AF-A0A0M0BZH4-F1
#
_entry.id   AF-A0A0M0BZH4-F1
#
_cell.length_a   1.000
_cell.length_b   1.000
_cell.length_c   1.000
_cell.angle_alpha   90.00
_cell.angle_beta   90.00
_cell.angle_gamma   90.00
#
_symmetry.space_group_name_H-M   'P 1'
#
loop_
_entity.id
_entity.type
_entity.pdbx_description
1 polymer ?
#
loop_
_entity_poly.entity_id
_entity_poly.type
_entity_poly.pdbx_seq_one_letter_code
_entity_poly.pdbx_strand_id
1 'polypeptide(L)' 'MIRESNIKTIYALFGFLEKRKIKEYSKLYADNGKQVTPYHSGLFPAEIVGQNEIYKFTMKNTS' A
#
# COMPACT_ATOMS: atom_id res chain seq x y z
N MET A 1 -9.92 -12.84 -15.86
CA MET A 1 -8.99 -12.13 -16.77
C MET A 1 -8.35 -11.00 -15.99
N ILE A 2 -7.02 -11.00 -15.83
CA ILE A 2 -6.29 -9.89 -15.18
C ILE A 2 -6.17 -8.77 -16.21
N ARG A 3 -6.60 -7.55 -15.85
CA ARG A 3 -6.48 -6.38 -16.73
C ARG A 3 -5.03 -5.87 -16.75
N GLU A 4 -4.53 -5.48 -17.92
CA GLU A 4 -3.19 -4.87 -18.05
C GLU A 4 -2.97 -3.67 -17.11
N SER A 5 -4.05 -2.92 -16.84
CA SER A 5 -4.03 -1.81 -15.87
C SER A 5 -3.61 -2.26 -14.48
N ASN A 6 -4.07 -3.43 -14.02
CA ASN A 6 -3.74 -3.96 -12.70
C ASN A 6 -2.27 -4.35 -12.62
N ILE A 7 -1.74 -4.96 -13.69
CA ILE A 7 -0.32 -5.31 -13.80
C ILE A 7 0.54 -4.03 -13.69
N LYS A 8 0.18 -2.98 -14.43
CA LYS A 8 0.87 -1.68 -14.34
C LYS A 8 0.81 -1.08 -12.94
N THR A 9 -0.33 -1.16 -12.26
CA THR A 9 -0.48 -0.71 -10.87
C THR A 9 0.43 -1.47 -9.91
N ILE A 10 0.56 -2.80 -10.05
CA ILE A 10 1.44 -3.60 -9.21
C ILE A 10 2.92 -3.22 -9.41
N TYR A 11 3.36 -2.99 -10.65
CA TYR A 11 4.72 -2.49 -10.90
C TYR A 11 4.96 -1.11 -10.29
N ALA A 12 3.99 -0.20 -10.40
CA ALA A 12 4.07 1.11 -9.76
C ALA A 12 4.15 0.99 -8.23
N LEU A 13 3.38 0.08 -7.63
CA LEU A 13 3.39 -0.17 -6.19
C LEU A 13 4.78 -0.52 -5.68
N PHE A 14 5.44 -1.52 -6.28
CA PHE A 14 6.80 -1.90 -5.89
C PHE A 14 7.82 -0.79 -6.17
N GLY A 15 7.73 -0.14 -7.33
CA GLY A 15 8.65 0.96 -7.68
C GLY A 15 8.54 2.18 -6.76
N PHE A 16 7.34 2.50 -6.26
CA PHE A 16 7.16 3.57 -5.28
C PHE A 16 7.71 3.18 -3.91
N LEU A 17 7.51 1.94 -3.46
CA LEU A 17 8.09 1.47 -2.19
C LEU A 17 9.62 1.48 -2.23
N GLU A 18 10.23 0.96 -3.31
CA GLU A 18 11.68 0.93 -3.50
C GLU A 18 12.29 2.35 -3.46
N LYS A 19 11.63 3.31 -4.11
CA LYS A 19 12.05 4.72 -4.15
C LYS A 19 11.59 5.53 -2.94
N ARG A 20 10.97 4.90 -1.94
CA ARG A 20 10.38 5.54 -0.74
C ARG A 20 9.40 6.68 -1.08
N LYS A 21 8.69 6.59 -2.21
CA LYS A 21 7.64 7.53 -2.63
C LYS A 21 6.31 7.18 -1.95
N ILE A 22 6.26 7.35 -0.63
CA ILE A 22 5.15 6.85 0.21
C ILE A 22 3.81 7.55 -0.12
N LYS A 23 3.85 8.82 -0.52
CA LYS A 23 2.64 9.56 -0.92
C LYS A 23 2.04 8.96 -2.19
N GLU A 24 2.84 8.72 -3.22
CA GLU A 24 2.42 8.10 -4.48
C GLU A 24 1.99 6.64 -4.29
N TYR A 25 2.69 5.88 -3.43
CA TYR A 25 2.28 4.55 -3.00
C TYR A 25 0.86 4.54 -2.43
N SER A 26 0.57 5.42 -1.46
CA SER A 26 -0.75 5.48 -0.85
C SER A 26 -1.85 5.82 -1.86
N LYS A 27 -1.54 6.67 -2.86
CA LYS A 27 -2.49 7.07 -3.92
C LYS A 27 -2.92 5.93 -4.85
N LEU A 28 -2.25 4.78 -4.82
CA LEU A 28 -2.69 3.59 -5.55
C LEU A 28 -3.92 2.94 -4.92
N TYR A 29 -4.23 3.26 -3.66
CA TYR A 29 -5.43 2.82 -2.97
C TYR A 29 -6.55 3.84 -3.14
N ALA A 30 -7.78 3.36 -3.28
CA ALA A 30 -8.98 4.19 -3.17
C ALA A 30 -9.10 4.79 -1.75
N ASP A 31 -9.91 5.83 -1.58
CA ASP A 31 -10.09 6.51 -0.29
C ASP A 31 -10.49 5.56 0.84
N ASN A 32 -11.34 4.57 0.54
CA ASN A 32 -11.76 3.49 1.44
C ASN A 32 -11.06 2.15 1.16
N GLY A 33 -9.99 2.17 0.36
CA GLY A 33 -9.21 0.99 0.00
C GLY A 33 -8.55 0.34 1.22
N LYS A 34 -8.22 -0.94 1.09
CA LYS A 34 -7.63 -1.73 2.16
C LYS A 34 -6.28 -2.30 1.75
N GLN A 35 -5.33 -2.26 2.69
CA GLN A 35 -4.13 -3.09 2.64
C GLN A 35 -4.31 -4.21 3.66
N VAL A 36 -4.24 -5.45 3.19
CA VAL A 36 -4.39 -6.66 4.02
C VAL A 36 -3.03 -7.33 4.15
N THR A 37 -2.70 -7.77 5.36
CA THR A 37 -1.52 -8.61 5.66
C THR A 37 -2.01 -10.01 5.99
N PRO A 38 -2.14 -10.93 5.00
CA PRO A 38 -2.79 -12.23 5.24
C PRO A 38 -2.06 -13.10 6.27
N TYR A 39 -0.73 -12.98 6.33
CA TYR A 39 0.14 -13.71 7.25
C TYR A 39 0.65 -12.80 8.38
N HIS A 40 -0.27 -12.16 9.11
CA HIS A 40 0.11 -11.23 10.15
C HIS A 40 0.82 -11.96 11.31
N SER A 41 2.00 -11.46 11.69
CA SER A 41 2.77 -11.99 12.83
C SER A 41 2.42 -11.31 14.17
N GLY A 42 1.49 -10.35 14.16
CA GLY A 42 1.22 -9.47 15.31
C GLY A 42 2.14 -8.25 15.39
N LEU A 43 3.24 -8.24 14.63
CA LEU A 43 4.15 -7.08 14.53
C LEU A 43 3.56 -5.92 13.72
N PHE A 44 2.64 -6.22 12.81
CA PHE A 44 1.94 -5.25 11.98
C PHE A 44 0.42 -5.50 12.06
N PRO A 45 -0.40 -4.46 11.82
CA PRO A 45 -1.85 -4.63 11.72
C PRO A 45 -2.23 -5.68 10.68
N ALA A 46 -3.26 -6.47 10.99
CA ALA A 46 -3.80 -7.46 10.06
C ALA A 46 -4.41 -6.80 8.81
N GLU A 47 -5.02 -5.63 8.97
CA GLU A 47 -5.43 -4.77 7.87
C GLU A 47 -5.27 -3.28 8.23
N ILE A 48 -5.16 -2.45 7.20
CA ILE A 48 -5.20 -1.00 7.29
C ILE A 48 -6.26 -0.52 6.29
N VAL A 49 -7.22 0.24 6.79
CA VAL A 49 -8.37 0.71 6.01
C VAL A 49 -8.25 2.21 5.81
N GLY A 50 -8.30 2.62 4.54
CA GLY A 50 -8.31 4.00 4.12
C GLY A 50 -6.95 4.49 3.62
N GLN A 51 -6.96 5.23 2.51
CA GLN A 51 -5.76 5.74 1.85
C GLN A 51 -4.85 6.53 2.80
N ASN A 52 -5.44 7.41 3.61
CA ASN A 52 -4.72 8.26 4.56
C ASN A 52 -4.08 7.44 5.70
N GLU A 53 -4.75 6.40 6.17
CA GLU A 53 -4.22 5.55 7.23
C GLU A 53 -3.09 4.66 6.70
N ILE A 54 -3.19 4.19 5.46
CA ILE A 54 -2.09 3.52 4.76
C ILE A 54 -0.88 4.46 4.65
N TYR A 55 -1.08 5.72 4.23
CA TYR A 55 0.00 6.71 4.17
C TYR A 55 0.68 6.91 5.53
N LYS A 56 -0.09 7.22 6.57
CA LYS A 56 0.44 7.46 7.93
C LYS A 56 1.21 6.25 8.46
N PHE A 57 0.63 5.07 8.32
CA PHE A 57 1.25 3.84 8.78
C PHE A 57 2.56 3.56 8.06
N THR A 58 2.57 3.61 6.72
CA THR A 58 3.79 3.35 5.95
C THR A 58 4.86 4.38 6.28
N MET A 59 4.51 5.67 6.31
CA MET A 59 5.46 6.74 6.64
C MET A 59 6.12 6.51 8.01
N LYS A 60 5.33 6.20 9.05
CA LYS A 60 5.83 5.93 10.40
C LYS A 60 6.85 4.77 10.45
N ASN A 61 6.69 3.76 9.60
CA ASN A 61 7.49 2.53 9.63
C ASN A 61 8.59 2.48 8.57
N THR A 62 8.76 3.53 7.76
CA THR A 62 9.83 3.64 6.75
C THR A 62 10.73 4.88 6.95
N SER A 63 10.50 5.64 8.02
CA SER A 63 11.30 6.82 8.42
C SER A 63 12.53 6.41 9.20
#